data_AF-D8FYH4-F1
#
_entry.id   AF-D8FYH4-F1
#
_cell.length_a   1.000
_cell.length_b   1.000
_cell.length_c   1.000
_cell.angle_alpha   90.00
_cell.angle_beta   90.00
_cell.angle_gamma   90.00
#
_symmetry.space_group_name_H-M   'P 1'
#
loop_
_entity.id
_entity.type
_entity.pdbx_description
1 polymer ?
#
loop_
_entity_poly.entity_id
_entity_poly.type
_entity_poly.pdbx_seq_one_letter_code
_entity_poly.pdbx_strand_id
1 'polypeptide(L)'
;MNRNMKSLPECEEYRSDKKIVLQENKSKITFLNLNQDPILIIKVDGCVISDNETLRCDYALIPYDTVEIYVELKGSDTSQAVKQLESTIRLLSKNPQKIKKLCFVVSTRVPQQATTIQQLQIQFKKKFNASFRIKNIQDEYDLSTCIT
;
A
#
# COMPACT_ATOMS: atom_id res chain seq x y z
N MET A 1 -15.12 4.21 -18.72
CA MET A 1 -13.67 3.98 -18.59
C MET A 1 -13.06 5.22 -17.95
N ASN A 2 -12.81 5.21 -16.64
CA ASN A 2 -12.25 6.36 -15.92
C ASN A 2 -11.15 5.90 -14.95
N ARG A 3 -10.05 5.38 -15.50
CA ARG A 3 -8.77 5.35 -14.78
C ARG A 3 -8.29 6.82 -14.67
N ASN A 4 -7.66 7.30 -13.61
CA ASN A 4 -6.26 7.02 -13.34
C ASN A 4 -5.84 7.66 -12.01
N MET A 5 -5.26 6.84 -11.14
CA MET A 5 -4.07 7.23 -10.36
C MET A 5 -3.01 7.69 -11.38
N LYS A 6 -2.21 8.73 -11.11
CA LYS A 6 -1.11 9.11 -12.03
C LYS A 6 -0.27 7.86 -12.32
N SER A 7 -0.33 7.35 -13.54
CA SER A 7 0.24 6.05 -13.86
C SER A 7 1.01 6.05 -15.18
N LEU A 8 2.03 5.21 -15.20
CA LEU A 8 2.93 4.97 -16.31
C LEU A 8 2.73 3.50 -16.70
N PRO A 9 2.26 3.18 -17.93
CA PRO A 9 1.92 1.82 -18.33
C PRO A 9 3.05 0.81 -18.13
N GLU A 10 4.31 1.23 -18.27
CA GLU A 10 5.49 0.39 -18.03
C GLU A 10 5.71 0.01 -16.56
N CYS A 11 5.04 0.71 -15.63
CA CYS A 11 5.06 0.45 -14.19
C CYS A 11 3.84 -0.35 -13.72
N GLU A 12 2.93 -0.69 -14.63
CA GLU A 12 1.67 -1.36 -14.37
C GLU A 12 1.73 -2.84 -14.75
N GLU A 13 1.15 -3.68 -13.89
CA GLU A 13 0.96 -5.10 -14.16
C GLU A 13 -0.43 -5.55 -13.73
N TYR A 14 -1.17 -6.21 -14.63
CA TYR A 14 -2.43 -6.86 -14.28
C TYR A 14 -2.19 -8.30 -13.84
N ARG A 15 -2.67 -8.66 -12.66
CA ARG A 15 -2.54 -10.00 -12.09
C ARG A 15 -3.88 -10.49 -11.55
N SER A 16 -4.15 -11.78 -11.74
CA SER A 16 -5.34 -12.47 -11.24
C SER A 16 -5.01 -13.73 -10.45
N ASP A 17 -3.73 -13.93 -10.08
CA ASP A 17 -3.31 -15.10 -9.31
C ASP A 17 -4.07 -15.16 -7.98
N LYS A 18 -4.34 -16.38 -7.49
CA LYS A 18 -4.94 -16.60 -6.16
C LYS A 18 -4.15 -15.94 -5.01
N LYS A 19 -2.86 -15.72 -5.21
CA LYS A 19 -1.95 -15.07 -4.25
C LYS A 19 -1.07 -14.07 -4.99
N ILE A 20 -1.22 -12.80 -4.66
CA ILE A 20 -0.33 -11.74 -5.12
C ILE A 20 0.72 -11.52 -4.04
N VAL A 21 1.99 -11.78 -4.36
CA VAL A 21 3.11 -11.65 -3.43
C VAL A 21 3.94 -10.44 -3.81
N LEU A 22 4.10 -9.52 -2.86
CA LEU A 22 5.07 -8.42 -2.95
C LEU A 22 6.16 -8.64 -1.91
N GLN A 23 7.41 -8.56 -2.33
CA GLN A 23 8.55 -8.82 -1.45
C GLN A 23 9.71 -7.89 -1.78
N GLU A 24 10.35 -7.39 -0.72
CA GLU A 24 11.64 -6.73 -0.79
C GLU A 24 12.54 -7.24 0.34
N ASN A 25 13.74 -7.69 -0.01
CA ASN A 25 14.66 -8.31 0.94
C ASN A 25 13.96 -9.40 1.77
N LYS A 26 13.83 -9.17 3.09
CA LYS A 26 13.18 -10.08 4.05
C LYS A 26 11.70 -9.76 4.28
N SER A 27 11.22 -8.59 3.86
CA SER A 27 9.87 -8.11 4.12
C SER A 27 8.93 -8.52 2.99
N LYS A 28 7.79 -9.14 3.32
CA LYS A 28 6.86 -9.72 2.36
C LYS A 28 5.41 -9.51 2.78
N ILE A 29 4.56 -9.16 1.83
CA ILE A 29 3.11 -9.22 1.99
C ILE A 29 2.49 -10.12 0.93
N THR A 30 1.50 -10.91 1.33
CA THR A 30 0.70 -11.73 0.41
C THR A 30 -0.75 -11.27 0.45
N PHE A 31 -1.28 -10.85 -0.69
CA PHE A 31 -2.70 -10.59 -0.84
C PHE A 31 -3.38 -11.85 -1.38
N LEU A 32 -4.37 -12.36 -0.64
CA LEU A 32 -5.20 -13.47 -1.10
C LEU A 32 -6.30 -12.91 -2.00
N ASN A 33 -6.28 -13.33 -3.26
CA ASN A 33 -7.26 -13.00 -4.28
C ASN A 33 -8.06 -14.27 -4.61
N LEU A 34 -8.87 -14.72 -3.65
CA LEU A 34 -9.52 -16.03 -3.72
C LEU A 34 -10.45 -16.17 -4.94
N ASN A 35 -11.01 -15.06 -5.40
CA ASN A 35 -11.89 -14.99 -6.56
C ASN A 35 -11.12 -14.87 -7.88
N GLN A 36 -9.80 -14.64 -7.84
CA GLN A 36 -8.96 -14.39 -9.03
C GLN A 36 -9.42 -13.18 -9.84
N ASP A 37 -9.90 -12.14 -9.14
CA ASP A 37 -10.28 -10.87 -9.76
C ASP A 37 -9.05 -10.19 -10.37
N PRO A 38 -9.18 -9.46 -11.49
CA PRO A 38 -8.07 -8.73 -12.08
C PRO A 38 -7.65 -7.55 -11.18
N ILE A 39 -6.41 -7.58 -10.70
CA ILE A 39 -5.83 -6.54 -9.84
C ILE A 39 -4.77 -5.80 -10.65
N LEU A 40 -4.85 -4.47 -10.66
CA LEU A 40 -3.76 -3.64 -11.15
C LEU A 40 -2.72 -3.48 -10.04
N ILE A 41 -1.48 -3.87 -10.30
CA ILE A 41 -0.32 -3.66 -9.44
C ILE A 41 0.52 -2.56 -10.09
N ILE A 42 0.98 -1.61 -9.29
CA ILE A 42 1.77 -0.47 -9.73
C ILE A 42 3.05 -0.46 -8.91
N LYS A 43 4.20 -0.57 -9.57
CA LYS A 43 5.49 -0.29 -8.93
C LYS A 43 5.67 1.21 -8.81
N VAL A 44 5.80 1.73 -7.59
CA VAL A 44 5.88 3.17 -7.33
C VAL A 44 7.34 3.61 -7.22
N ASP A 45 8.10 3.02 -6.29
CA ASP A 45 9.52 3.35 -6.12
C ASP A 45 10.36 2.90 -7.33
N GLY A 46 11.09 3.85 -7.91
CA GLY A 46 11.99 3.61 -9.01
C GLY A 46 11.26 3.37 -10.34
N CYS A 47 9.96 3.66 -10.40
CA CYS A 47 9.17 3.56 -11.63
C CYS A 47 8.22 4.76 -11.78
N VAL A 48 7.04 4.77 -11.15
CA VAL A 48 6.13 5.94 -11.22
C VAL A 48 6.78 7.20 -10.64
N ILE A 49 7.56 7.05 -9.57
CA ILE A 49 8.36 8.12 -8.98
C ILE A 49 9.81 7.61 -8.94
N SER A 50 10.67 8.19 -9.77
CA SER A 50 12.05 7.72 -9.99
C SER A 50 13.14 8.67 -9.48
N ASP A 51 12.79 9.89 -9.06
CA ASP A 51 13.74 10.83 -8.47
C ASP A 51 14.14 10.40 -7.05
N ASN A 52 15.25 10.89 -6.52
CA ASN A 52 15.74 10.49 -5.19
C ASN A 52 15.24 11.39 -4.04
N GLU A 53 14.49 12.44 -4.34
CA GLU A 53 14.08 13.46 -3.35
C GLU A 53 12.67 13.18 -2.81
N THR A 54 11.81 12.62 -3.65
CA THR A 54 10.41 12.38 -3.36
C THR A 54 10.24 11.12 -2.51
N LEU A 55 9.67 11.29 -1.31
CA LEU A 55 9.25 10.17 -0.49
C LEU A 55 8.10 9.42 -1.17
N ARG A 56 8.25 8.10 -1.27
CA ARG A 56 7.32 7.21 -1.95
C ARG A 56 7.39 5.81 -1.36
N CYS A 57 6.29 5.07 -1.44
CA CYS A 57 6.27 3.67 -1.09
C CYS A 57 6.61 2.79 -2.29
N ASP A 58 6.76 1.48 -2.05
CA ASP A 58 7.27 0.56 -3.07
C ASP A 58 6.20 0.21 -4.10
N TYR A 59 4.96 -0.01 -3.64
CA TYR A 59 3.87 -0.44 -4.49
C TYR A 59 2.54 0.24 -4.15
N ALA A 60 1.68 0.32 -5.16
CA ALA A 60 0.25 0.54 -5.02
C ALA A 60 -0.54 -0.55 -5.76
N LEU A 61 -1.74 -0.89 -5.28
CA LEU A 61 -2.63 -1.83 -5.97
C LEU A 61 -4.04 -1.26 -6.05
N ILE A 62 -4.71 -1.53 -7.17
CA ILE A 62 -6.13 -1.22 -7.40
C ILE A 62 -6.87 -2.55 -7.64
N PRO A 63 -7.35 -3.22 -6.58
CA PRO A 63 -8.17 -4.42 -6.72
C PRO A 63 -9.60 -4.10 -7.17
N TYR A 64 -10.11 -2.90 -6.85
CA TYR A 64 -11.43 -2.41 -7.21
C TYR A 64 -11.37 -0.90 -7.45
N ASP A 65 -12.25 -0.36 -8.29
CA ASP A 65 -12.31 1.10 -8.57
C ASP A 65 -12.51 1.98 -7.32
N THR A 66 -13.00 1.39 -6.22
CA THR A 66 -13.31 2.08 -4.97
C THR A 66 -12.27 1.88 -3.87
N VAL A 67 -11.22 1.10 -4.12
CA VAL A 67 -10.19 0.74 -3.14
C VAL A 67 -8.80 0.95 -3.71
N GLU A 68 -7.99 1.71 -2.97
CA GLU A 68 -6.55 1.86 -3.23
C GLU A 68 -5.76 1.18 -2.12
N ILE A 69 -4.75 0.40 -2.48
CA ILE A 69 -3.83 -0.23 -1.53
C ILE A 69 -2.45 0.40 -1.70
N TYR A 70 -1.78 0.74 -0.60
CA TYR A 70 -0.41 1.27 -0.60
C TYR A 70 0.46 0.40 0.31
N VAL A 71 1.63 -0.01 -0.19
CA VAL A 71 2.51 -0.98 0.46
C VAL A 71 3.93 -0.44 0.55
N GLU A 72 4.45 -0.45 1.77
CA GLU A 72 5.86 -0.23 2.08
C GLU A 72 6.48 -1.51 2.68
N LEU A 73 7.59 -1.96 2.12
CA LEU A 73 8.38 -3.12 2.51
C LEU A 73 9.78 -2.65 2.91
N LYS A 74 10.14 -2.74 4.20
CA LYS A 74 11.39 -2.14 4.68
C LYS A 74 12.23 -2.98 5.63
N GLY A 75 13.48 -2.54 5.79
CA GLY A 75 14.40 -3.03 6.81
C GLY A 75 13.93 -2.65 8.21
N SER A 76 13.97 -1.38 8.60
CA SER A 76 13.78 -1.03 10.02
C SER A 76 13.04 0.27 10.31
N ASP A 77 13.03 1.26 9.42
CA ASP A 77 12.51 2.59 9.75
C ASP A 77 11.00 2.71 9.47
N THR A 78 10.21 2.53 10.53
CA THR A 78 8.76 2.70 10.50
C THR A 78 8.31 4.15 10.35
N SER A 79 9.06 5.12 10.89
CA SER A 79 8.68 6.53 10.82
C SER A 79 8.80 7.03 9.38
N GLN A 80 9.87 6.63 8.71
CA GLN A 80 10.07 6.92 7.29
C GLN A 80 9.00 6.24 6.42
N ALA A 81 8.69 4.96 6.69
CA ALA A 81 7.63 4.21 6.01
C ALA A 81 6.28 4.95 6.05
N VAL A 82 5.91 5.50 7.22
CA VAL A 82 4.70 6.30 7.37
C VAL A 82 4.72 7.53 6.46
N LYS A 83 5.83 8.27 6.43
CA LYS A 83 5.96 9.49 5.59
C LYS A 83 5.88 9.17 4.11
N GLN A 84 6.45 8.05 3.67
CA GLN A 84 6.37 7.59 2.28
C GLN A 84 4.96 7.23 1.87
N LEU A 85 4.21 6.51 2.71
CA LEU A 85 2.79 6.23 2.46
C LEU A 85 2.00 7.55 2.38
N GLU A 86 2.18 8.47 3.34
CA GLU A 86 1.49 9.76 3.30
C GLU A 86 1.80 10.55 2.01
N SER A 87 3.08 10.61 1.63
CA SER A 87 3.54 11.32 0.42
C SER A 87 2.95 10.70 -0.85
N THR A 88 3.02 9.38 -0.98
CA THR A 88 2.48 8.65 -2.13
C THR A 88 0.98 8.86 -2.28
N ILE A 89 0.23 8.75 -1.18
CA ILE A 89 -1.22 8.97 -1.18
C ILE A 89 -1.55 10.39 -1.66
N ARG A 90 -0.82 11.41 -1.21
CA ARG A 90 -1.05 12.80 -1.63
C ARG A 90 -0.74 13.03 -3.11
N LEU A 91 0.27 12.35 -3.65
CA LEU A 91 0.71 12.53 -5.03
C LEU A 91 -0.13 11.73 -6.03
N LEU A 92 -0.53 10.51 -5.66
CA LEU A 92 -1.07 9.53 -6.60
C LEU A 92 -2.57 9.26 -6.42
N SER A 93 -3.11 9.36 -5.20
CA SER A 93 -4.54 9.10 -4.96
C SER A 93 -5.40 10.14 -5.66
N LYS A 94 -6.41 9.66 -6.40
CA LYS A 94 -7.37 10.53 -7.09
C LYS A 94 -8.20 11.36 -6.10
N ASN A 95 -8.58 10.74 -4.99
CA ASN A 95 -9.30 11.42 -3.93
C ASN A 95 -8.85 10.87 -2.57
N PRO A 96 -7.83 11.52 -1.96
CA PRO A 96 -7.24 11.06 -0.71
C PRO A 96 -8.24 10.84 0.42
N GLN A 97 -9.36 11.58 0.47
CA GLN A 97 -10.34 11.47 1.57
C GLN A 97 -11.59 10.67 1.24
N LYS A 98 -11.95 10.49 -0.04
CA LYS A 98 -13.17 9.74 -0.42
C LYS A 98 -12.91 8.26 -0.66
N ILE A 99 -11.85 7.93 -1.39
CA ILE A 99 -11.55 6.53 -1.77
C ILE A 99 -11.02 5.77 -0.54
N LYS A 100 -11.58 4.58 -0.28
CA LYS A 100 -11.14 3.71 0.82
C LYS A 100 -9.70 3.29 0.57
N LYS A 101 -8.86 3.40 1.58
CA LYS A 101 -7.45 3.04 1.48
C LYS A 101 -7.07 1.95 2.47
N LEU A 102 -6.21 1.04 2.02
CA LEU A 102 -5.55 0.09 2.90
C LEU A 102 -4.04 0.33 2.81
N CYS A 103 -3.41 0.60 3.95
CA CYS A 103 -2.01 0.97 4.02
C CYS A 103 -1.26 -0.07 4.84
N PHE A 104 -0.22 -0.65 4.24
CA PHE A 104 0.57 -1.72 4.83
C PHE A 104 2.03 -1.30 4.95
N VAL A 105 2.59 -1.50 6.14
CA VAL A 105 4.04 -1.48 6.38
C VAL A 105 4.46 -2.86 6.82
N VAL A 106 5.32 -3.52 6.06
CA VAL A 106 5.97 -4.77 6.49
C VAL A 106 7.45 -4.50 6.68
N SER A 107 7.93 -4.64 7.91
CA SER A 107 9.29 -4.24 8.27
C SER A 107 9.97 -5.26 9.17
N THR A 108 11.29 -5.42 9.08
CA THR A 108 12.03 -6.31 10.01
C THR A 108 12.09 -5.75 11.44
N ARG A 109 11.78 -4.46 11.63
CA ARG A 109 11.53 -3.85 12.95
C ARG A 109 10.21 -3.10 12.96
N VAL A 110 9.42 -3.32 14.00
CA VAL A 110 8.13 -2.65 14.23
C VAL A 110 8.13 -1.98 15.61
N PRO A 111 7.37 -0.88 15.81
CA PRO A 111 7.24 -0.26 17.12
C PRO A 111 6.66 -1.25 18.11
N GLN A 112 7.27 -1.37 19.30
CA GLN A 112 6.77 -2.24 20.37
C GLN A 112 5.56 -1.62 21.10
N GLN A 113 5.43 -0.29 21.05
CA GLN A 113 4.36 0.43 21.74
C GLN A 113 3.06 0.39 20.91
N ALA A 114 2.07 -0.34 21.43
CA ALA A 114 0.75 -0.45 20.80
C ALA A 114 0.04 0.91 20.63
N THR A 115 0.26 1.85 21.56
CA THR A 115 -0.29 3.20 21.53
C THR A 115 0.17 3.98 20.29
N THR A 116 1.43 3.85 19.89
CA THR A 116 1.97 4.48 18.67
C THR A 116 1.26 3.96 17.42
N ILE A 117 1.01 2.64 17.35
CA ILE A 117 0.30 2.03 16.21
C ILE A 117 -1.15 2.52 16.15
N GLN A 118 -1.84 2.56 17.29
CA GLN A 118 -3.22 3.06 17.37
C GLN A 118 -3.32 4.54 16.96
N GLN A 119 -2.37 5.38 17.37
CA GLN A 119 -2.30 6.78 16.95
C GLN A 119 -2.14 6.91 15.44
N LEU A 120 -1.25 6.11 14.83
CA LEU A 120 -1.09 6.09 13.37
C LEU A 120 -2.38 5.67 12.66
N GLN A 121 -3.07 4.64 13.16
CA GLN A 121 -4.36 4.20 12.62
C GLN A 121 -5.41 5.32 12.65
N ILE A 122 -5.53 6.03 13.78
CA ILE A 122 -6.44 7.17 13.91
C ILE A 122 -6.05 8.29 12.93
N GLN A 123 -4.75 8.60 12.82
CA GLN A 123 -4.28 9.64 11.91
C GLN A 123 -4.56 9.31 10.44
N PHE A 124 -4.25 8.09 10.00
CA PHE A 124 -4.53 7.64 8.62
C PHE A 124 -6.02 7.62 8.31
N LYS A 125 -6.85 7.18 9.25
CA LYS A 125 -8.30 7.21 9.08
C LYS A 125 -8.81 8.64 8.87
N LYS A 126 -8.35 9.59 9.70
CA LYS A 126 -8.75 11.00 9.62
C LYS A 126 -8.24 11.71 8.36
N LYS A 127 -6.97 11.51 8.01
CA LYS A 127 -6.33 12.22 6.88
C LYS A 127 -6.72 11.66 5.52
N PHE A 128 -6.90 10.33 5.42
CA PHE A 128 -6.90 9.63 4.14
C PHE A 128 -8.02 8.59 3.96
N ASN A 129 -9.00 8.51 4.88
CA ASN A 129 -9.98 7.43 4.92
C ASN A 129 -9.31 6.03 4.83
N ALA A 130 -8.16 5.90 5.48
CA ALA A 130 -7.28 4.76 5.36
C ALA A 130 -7.30 3.88 6.61
N SER A 131 -7.35 2.56 6.41
CA SER A 131 -6.93 1.58 7.41
C SER A 131 -5.42 1.43 7.35
N PHE A 132 -4.74 1.41 8.50
CA PHE A 132 -3.29 1.28 8.58
C PHE A 132 -2.89 0.03 9.36
N ARG A 133 -2.00 -0.77 8.79
CA ARG A 133 -1.49 -2.00 9.38
C ARG A 133 0.02 -2.04 9.27
N ILE A 134 0.68 -2.41 10.36
CA ILE A 134 2.11 -2.67 10.40
C ILE A 134 2.39 -4.08 10.93
N LYS A 135 3.27 -4.82 10.27
CA LYS A 135 3.64 -6.20 10.63
C LYS A 135 5.14 -6.45 10.49
N ASN A 136 5.61 -7.44 11.24
CA ASN A 136 7.02 -7.79 11.28
C ASN A 136 7.33 -8.87 10.24
N ILE A 137 8.21 -8.56 9.28
CA ILE A 137 8.76 -9.45 8.23
C ILE A 137 7.72 -10.00 7.24
N GLN A 138 6.58 -10.49 7.70
CA GLN A 138 5.54 -11.07 6.85
C GLN A 138 4.16 -10.55 7.22
N ASP A 139 3.32 -10.39 6.21
CA ASP A 139 1.89 -10.17 6.38
C ASP A 139 1.08 -10.93 5.33
N GLU A 140 -0.16 -11.23 5.68
CA GLU A 140 -1.15 -11.80 4.77
C GLU A 140 -2.47 -11.04 4.92
N TYR A 141 -3.12 -10.75 3.80
CA TYR A 141 -4.36 -10.01 3.76
C TYR A 141 -5.33 -10.57 2.73
N ASP A 142 -6.56 -10.86 3.16
CA ASP A 142 -7.63 -11.35 2.30
C ASP A 142 -8.37 -10.18 1.63
N LEU A 143 -8.30 -10.09 0.30
CA LEU A 143 -8.91 -9.02 -0.47
C LEU A 143 -10.44 -9.09 -0.50
N SER A 144 -11.06 -10.25 -0.21
CA SER A 144 -12.52 -10.36 -0.11
C SER A 144 -13.10 -9.46 0.98
N THR A 145 -12.31 -9.16 2.02
CA THR A 145 -12.68 -8.25 3.12
C THR A 145 -12.76 -6.78 2.70
N CYS A 146 -12.27 -6.42 1.51
CA CYS A 146 -12.31 -5.04 1.03
C CYS A 146 -13.70 -4.60 0.56
N ILE A 147 -14.55 -5.56 0.19
CA ILE A 147 -15.85 -5.35 -0.48
C ILE A 147 -16.96 -4.99 0.52
N THR A 148 -16.75 -5.28 1.82
CA THR A 148 -17.58 -4.83 2.94
C THR A 148 -17.29 -3.39 3.36
#